data_AF-A0AAN7RT16-F1
#
_entry.id   AF-A0AAN7RT16-F1
#
_cell.length_a   1.000
_cell.length_b   1.000
_cell.length_c   1.000
_cell.angle_alpha   90.00
_cell.angle_beta   90.00
_cell.angle_gamma   90.00
#
_symmetry.space_group_name_H-M   'P 1'
#
loop_
_entity.id
_entity.type
_entity.pdbx_description
1 polymer ?
#
loop_
_entity_poly.entity_id
_entity_poly.type
_entity_poly.pdbx_seq_one_letter_code
_entity_poly.pdbx_strand_id
1 'polypeptide(L)'
;MSGGAGRRRRLVLHVDLNNTVVAADAMSGQGPRAALNVFLSTVTWGRAGAAGEWQWASDRPSLGPPCPGAVSYYSRHGRDPAFTEAGPGRCFGGLHARHLQLLEWPGRPHDVFSVPGEPSKHYHLILPAFFRLLDTLHREGRAFAVVFRTFGADLPRALRAVSCALAGQHPRFPALRDVAVSGTPRARRAGEGQPDGLHGAPHVRLLSGRLAVPLLKAPASAERKHSQLLGKKLLAGGERACVRILEGRVSSRAVPGWAEHPFSRRGAAAAERGSLARSRSQPCSALGSTLGRNAGNELQKLLWMFLGALTGNRNKSSVQLPVDLTPGQIRCSKQGAVLTRGAERLATHKDGRKLYDYFSSFEGIGGFQDHFDWWARNQFSSQGGKPLWIDPHDPGVHHIFIDDNIRLDDADTVVHPQVFSEQGSSSPRHAPTSELYDICLVQTDLLEAIADEDYFLRCVRRCEENYDRYLACTEKDTPGQQWDGQ
;
A
#
# COMPACT_ATOMS: atom_id res chain seq x y z
N MET A 1 -13.14 31.91 -16.52
CA MET A 1 -11.91 31.11 -16.37
C MET A 1 -12.33 29.68 -16.07
N SER A 2 -12.41 28.83 -17.08
CA SER A 2 -12.71 27.40 -16.93
C SER A 2 -11.50 26.70 -16.34
N GLY A 3 -11.56 26.35 -15.05
CA GLY A 3 -10.54 25.54 -14.40
C GLY A 3 -10.42 24.19 -15.12
N GLY A 4 -9.32 24.01 -15.84
CA GLY A 4 -9.01 22.72 -16.43
C GLY A 4 -8.89 21.70 -15.30
N ALA A 5 -9.72 20.66 -15.32
CA ALA A 5 -9.53 19.50 -14.47
C ALA A 5 -8.14 18.92 -14.79
N GLY A 6 -7.17 19.22 -13.93
CA GLY A 6 -5.80 18.72 -14.08
C GLY A 6 -5.84 17.20 -14.20
N ARG A 7 -5.12 16.66 -15.18
CA ARG A 7 -5.05 15.21 -15.39
C ARG A 7 -4.44 14.58 -14.14
N ARG A 8 -5.19 13.70 -13.46
CA ARG A 8 -4.67 12.95 -12.29
C ARG A 8 -3.40 12.18 -12.65
N ARG A 9 -2.41 12.21 -11.75
CA ARG A 9 -1.16 11.45 -11.90
C ARG A 9 -1.45 9.94 -11.98
N ARG A 10 -0.63 9.22 -12.75
CA ARG A 10 -0.62 7.76 -12.77
C ARG A 10 -0.07 7.25 -11.44
N LEU A 11 -0.71 6.25 -10.86
CA LEU A 11 -0.24 5.63 -9.63
C LEU A 11 0.73 4.49 -9.92
N VAL A 12 1.85 4.41 -9.20
CA VAL A 12 2.70 3.22 -9.15
C VAL A 12 2.73 2.73 -7.71
N LEU A 13 1.95 1.69 -7.44
CA LEU A 13 1.78 1.15 -6.09
C LEU A 13 2.83 0.07 -5.86
N HIS A 14 3.81 0.36 -5.02
CA HIS A 14 4.76 -0.63 -4.51
C HIS A 14 4.14 -1.25 -3.25
N VAL A 15 3.83 -2.55 -3.28
CA VAL A 15 3.05 -3.19 -2.22
C VAL A 15 3.83 -4.35 -1.65
N ASP A 16 4.17 -4.30 -0.37
CA ASP A 16 4.71 -5.48 0.30
C ASP A 16 3.67 -6.60 0.39
N LEU A 17 4.14 -7.85 0.46
CA LEU A 17 3.26 -8.99 0.60
C LEU A 17 2.93 -9.31 2.06
N ASN A 18 3.93 -9.68 2.86
CA ASN A 18 3.72 -10.39 4.12
C ASN A 18 3.28 -9.40 5.20
N ASN A 19 2.25 -9.74 5.97
CA ASN A 19 1.57 -8.85 6.92
C ASN A 19 1.04 -7.52 6.33
N THR A 20 1.09 -7.35 5.00
CA THR A 20 0.56 -6.18 4.29
C THR A 20 -0.70 -6.54 3.51
N VAL A 21 -0.59 -7.32 2.44
CA VAL A 21 -1.76 -7.85 1.70
C VAL A 21 -1.93 -9.37 1.85
N VAL A 22 -0.94 -10.06 2.40
CA VAL A 22 -0.97 -11.48 2.75
C VAL A 22 -0.83 -11.56 4.27
N ALA A 23 -1.87 -12.00 4.97
CA ALA A 23 -1.82 -12.22 6.42
C ALA A 23 -1.10 -13.54 6.75
N ALA A 24 0.13 -13.70 6.30
CA ALA A 24 1.03 -14.81 6.58
C ALA A 24 2.47 -14.33 6.34
N ASP A 25 3.44 -15.05 6.89
CA ASP A 25 4.85 -14.75 6.66
C ASP A 25 5.61 -16.01 6.25
N ALA A 26 5.89 -16.17 4.96
CA ALA A 26 6.63 -17.33 4.49
C ALA A 26 8.12 -17.29 4.80
N MET A 27 8.70 -16.12 5.13
CA MET A 27 10.10 -16.06 5.56
C MET A 27 10.29 -16.77 6.90
N SER A 28 9.30 -16.70 7.77
CA SER A 28 9.27 -17.41 9.04
C SER A 28 8.45 -18.70 9.04
N GLY A 29 7.75 -18.99 7.95
CA GLY A 29 6.83 -20.12 7.85
C GLY A 29 5.58 -19.99 8.73
N GLN A 30 5.21 -18.77 9.13
CA GLN A 30 4.03 -18.52 9.95
C GLN A 30 2.75 -18.52 9.12
N GLY A 31 1.80 -19.36 9.53
CA GLY A 31 0.41 -19.29 9.04
C GLY A 31 -0.36 -18.09 9.65
N PRO A 32 -1.58 -17.84 9.17
CA PRO A 32 -2.31 -16.59 9.49
C PRO A 32 -2.56 -16.32 10.97
N ARG A 33 -2.88 -17.36 11.74
CA ARG A 33 -3.02 -17.26 13.21
C ARG A 33 -1.79 -16.66 13.88
N ALA A 34 -0.62 -17.21 13.55
CA ALA A 34 0.64 -16.82 14.15
C ALA A 34 1.09 -15.44 13.66
N ALA A 35 0.91 -15.16 12.36
CA ALA A 35 1.20 -13.86 11.77
C ALA A 35 0.39 -12.73 12.44
N LEU A 36 -0.91 -12.95 12.66
CA LEU A 36 -1.76 -11.98 13.35
C LEU A 36 -1.37 -11.79 14.83
N ASN A 37 -0.95 -12.85 15.53
CA ASN A 37 -0.43 -12.74 16.89
C ASN A 37 0.86 -11.90 16.94
N VAL A 38 1.78 -12.17 16.01
CA VAL A 38 3.02 -11.39 15.89
C VAL A 38 2.69 -9.93 15.59
N PHE A 39 1.81 -9.64 14.63
CA PHE A 39 1.37 -8.28 14.36
C PHE A 39 0.78 -7.61 15.61
N LEU A 40 -0.15 -8.26 16.32
CA LEU A 40 -0.71 -7.70 17.56
C LEU A 40 0.35 -7.36 18.60
N SER A 41 1.41 -8.17 18.71
CA SER A 41 2.51 -7.90 19.63
C SER A 41 3.33 -6.65 19.24
N THR A 42 3.35 -6.26 17.97
CA THR A 42 4.08 -5.05 17.51
C THR A 42 3.28 -3.78 17.70
N VAL A 43 1.95 -3.86 17.70
CA VAL A 43 1.04 -2.71 17.83
C VAL A 43 0.38 -2.59 19.21
N THR A 44 0.81 -3.38 20.20
CA THR A 44 0.35 -3.30 21.59
C THR A 44 1.47 -2.83 22.49
N TRP A 45 1.16 -1.87 23.38
CA TRP A 45 2.15 -1.01 24.02
C TRP A 45 2.09 -1.11 25.54
N GLY A 46 3.25 -1.09 26.17
CA GLY A 46 3.36 -1.15 27.62
C GLY A 46 4.72 -0.73 28.14
N ARG A 47 4.97 -1.06 29.40
CA ARG A 47 6.21 -0.78 30.12
C ARG A 47 6.46 -1.86 31.16
N ALA A 48 7.71 -2.00 31.59
CA ALA A 48 8.02 -2.80 32.77
C ALA A 48 7.52 -2.08 34.02
N GLY A 49 6.74 -2.79 34.83
CA GLY A 49 6.31 -2.39 36.17
C GLY A 49 7.43 -2.52 37.19
N ALA A 50 7.13 -2.15 38.44
CA ALA A 50 8.12 -2.02 39.50
C ALA A 50 8.76 -3.36 39.89
N ALA A 51 8.06 -4.48 39.75
CA ALA A 51 8.57 -5.82 40.00
C ALA A 51 8.98 -6.55 38.70
N GLY A 52 9.09 -5.82 37.58
CA GLY A 52 9.43 -6.37 36.27
C GLY A 52 8.25 -6.97 35.50
N GLU A 53 7.03 -6.92 36.05
CA GLU A 53 5.81 -7.34 35.39
C GLU A 53 5.43 -6.43 34.23
N TRP A 54 4.79 -6.96 33.18
CA TRP A 54 4.35 -6.14 32.06
C TRP A 54 3.08 -5.35 32.41
N GLN A 55 3.11 -4.03 32.22
CA GLN A 55 1.97 -3.15 32.42
C GLN A 55 1.55 -2.51 31.08
N TRP A 56 0.31 -2.75 30.68
CA TRP A 56 -0.25 -2.17 29.45
C TRP A 56 -0.39 -0.65 29.56
N ALA A 57 0.05 0.05 28.52
CA ALA A 57 -0.16 1.49 28.38
C ALA A 57 -1.53 1.81 27.76
N SER A 58 -2.11 0.85 27.03
CA SER A 58 -3.41 0.94 26.36
C SER A 58 -4.05 -0.45 26.29
N ASP A 59 -5.37 -0.50 26.36
CA ASP A 59 -6.19 -1.69 26.08
C ASP A 59 -6.54 -1.83 24.59
N ARG A 60 -6.15 -0.84 23.76
CA ARG A 60 -6.32 -0.82 22.32
C ARG A 60 -4.98 -0.81 21.59
N PRO A 61 -4.82 -1.61 20.51
CA PRO A 61 -3.66 -1.49 19.65
C PRO A 61 -3.61 -0.14 18.92
N SER A 62 -2.40 0.24 18.52
CA SER A 62 -2.13 1.41 17.69
C SER A 62 -0.81 1.22 16.93
N LEU A 63 -0.72 1.75 15.71
CA LEU A 63 0.50 1.66 14.89
C LEU A 63 1.72 2.32 15.54
N GLY A 64 1.49 3.40 16.30
CA GLY A 64 2.51 4.12 17.07
C GLY A 64 2.26 4.05 18.57
N PRO A 65 3.28 4.35 19.40
CA PRO A 65 3.15 4.35 20.85
C PRO A 65 2.12 5.41 21.30
N PRO A 66 1.22 5.06 22.24
CA PRO A 66 0.18 5.99 22.70
C PRO A 66 0.72 7.11 23.60
N CYS A 67 1.92 6.92 24.18
CA CYS A 67 2.58 7.93 25.01
C CYS A 67 4.11 7.78 24.96
N PRO A 68 4.88 8.84 25.29
CA PRO A 68 6.33 8.76 25.39
C PRO A 68 6.80 7.66 26.35
N GLY A 69 7.85 6.94 25.96
CA GLY A 69 8.47 5.87 26.76
C GLY A 69 7.71 4.53 26.73
N ALA A 70 6.54 4.44 26.09
CA ALA A 70 5.90 3.16 25.84
C ALA A 70 6.72 2.35 24.82
N VAL A 71 6.89 1.06 25.09
CA VAL A 71 7.53 0.11 24.17
C VAL A 71 6.51 -0.93 23.73
N SER A 72 6.62 -1.44 22.51
CA SER A 72 5.74 -2.53 22.07
C SER A 72 6.07 -3.81 22.83
N TYR A 73 5.09 -4.71 22.97
CA TYR A 73 5.33 -6.02 23.57
C TYR A 73 6.41 -6.78 22.80
N TYR A 74 6.36 -6.72 21.47
CA TYR A 74 7.36 -7.33 20.58
C TYR A 74 8.77 -6.80 20.83
N SER A 75 8.97 -5.48 20.93
CA SER A 75 10.30 -4.92 21.16
C SER A 75 10.88 -5.34 22.52
N ARG A 76 10.02 -5.56 23.53
CA ARG A 76 10.45 -6.00 24.86
C ARG A 76 10.69 -7.50 24.97
N HIS A 77 9.78 -8.32 24.45
CA HIS A 77 9.73 -9.76 24.67
C HIS A 77 10.19 -10.58 23.46
N GLY A 78 10.36 -9.92 22.32
CA GLY A 78 10.65 -10.56 21.05
C GLY A 78 9.40 -11.15 20.40
N ARG A 79 9.65 -12.04 19.43
CA ARG A 79 8.60 -12.68 18.64
C ARG A 79 7.80 -13.68 19.48
N ASP A 80 6.49 -13.52 19.49
CA ASP A 80 5.55 -14.44 20.15
C ASP A 80 4.40 -14.84 19.21
N PRO A 81 4.46 -16.03 18.57
CA PRO A 81 3.40 -16.51 17.68
C PRO A 81 2.11 -16.89 18.42
N ALA A 82 2.15 -16.97 19.75
CA ALA A 82 1.05 -17.35 20.63
C ALA A 82 0.68 -16.21 21.61
N PHE A 83 1.00 -14.96 21.24
CA PHE A 83 0.86 -13.75 22.07
C PHE A 83 -0.48 -13.67 22.82
N THR A 84 -1.59 -14.00 22.18
CA THR A 84 -2.92 -13.92 22.81
C THR A 84 -3.36 -15.20 23.54
N GLU A 85 -2.57 -16.27 23.54
CA GLU A 85 -2.97 -17.57 24.12
C GLU A 85 -2.69 -17.63 25.63
N ALA A 86 -1.64 -16.95 26.10
CA ALA A 86 -1.23 -16.94 27.49
C ALA A 86 -0.58 -15.60 27.89
N GLY A 87 -0.24 -15.48 29.17
CA GLY A 87 0.46 -14.29 29.70
C GLY A 87 -0.35 -12.99 29.58
N PRO A 88 0.33 -11.84 29.62
CA PRO A 88 -0.31 -10.53 29.58
C PRO A 88 -1.11 -10.26 28.31
N GLY A 89 -0.74 -10.87 27.18
CA GLY A 89 -1.38 -10.69 25.87
C GLY A 89 -2.77 -11.33 25.75
N ARG A 90 -3.16 -12.20 26.71
CA ARG A 90 -4.48 -12.87 26.74
C ARG A 90 -5.65 -11.89 26.63
N CYS A 91 -5.53 -10.67 27.15
CA CYS A 91 -6.58 -9.66 27.04
C CYS A 91 -6.93 -9.28 25.59
N PHE A 92 -6.00 -9.43 24.65
CA PHE A 92 -6.23 -9.19 23.22
C PHE A 92 -6.80 -10.41 22.47
N GLY A 93 -7.03 -11.55 23.15
CA GLY A 93 -7.53 -12.77 22.51
C GLY A 93 -8.88 -12.63 21.83
N GLY A 94 -9.79 -11.81 22.38
CA GLY A 94 -11.06 -11.50 21.71
C GLY A 94 -10.87 -10.74 20.39
N LEU A 95 -9.90 -9.82 20.36
CA LEU A 95 -9.58 -9.05 19.16
C LEU A 95 -8.94 -9.93 18.09
N HIS A 96 -8.00 -10.79 18.49
CA HIS A 96 -7.38 -11.79 17.62
C HIS A 96 -8.42 -12.73 17.00
N ALA A 97 -9.29 -13.32 17.82
CA ALA A 97 -10.34 -14.22 17.36
C ALA A 97 -11.31 -13.55 16.37
N ARG A 98 -11.72 -12.30 16.64
CA ARG A 98 -12.58 -11.52 15.74
C ARG A 98 -11.91 -11.31 14.37
N HIS A 99 -10.64 -10.93 14.34
CA HIS A 99 -9.94 -10.68 13.08
C HIS A 99 -9.61 -11.96 12.31
N LEU A 100 -9.31 -13.06 13.00
CA LEU A 100 -9.23 -14.37 12.35
C LEU A 100 -10.53 -14.78 11.68
N GLN A 101 -11.67 -14.54 12.33
CA GLN A 101 -12.98 -14.83 11.75
C GLN A 101 -13.24 -13.99 10.48
N LEU A 102 -12.84 -12.72 10.47
CA LEU A 102 -12.96 -11.85 9.29
C LEU A 102 -12.03 -12.28 8.15
N LEU A 103 -10.87 -12.84 8.49
CA LEU A 103 -9.88 -13.35 7.53
C LEU A 103 -10.26 -14.74 6.97
N GLU A 104 -11.19 -15.46 7.60
CA GLU A 104 -11.60 -16.82 7.21
C GLU A 104 -12.12 -16.84 5.77
N TRP A 105 -11.63 -17.80 4.99
CA TRP A 105 -12.10 -18.04 3.64
C TRP A 105 -13.51 -18.63 3.67
N PRO A 106 -14.49 -18.02 3.00
CA PRO A 106 -15.86 -18.52 3.05
C PRO A 106 -16.02 -19.79 2.21
N GLY A 107 -16.60 -20.82 2.80
CA GLY A 107 -16.99 -22.04 2.10
C GLY A 107 -15.85 -23.04 1.92
N ARG A 108 -15.83 -23.74 0.79
CA ARG A 108 -14.82 -24.78 0.53
C ARG A 108 -13.45 -24.15 0.29
N PRO A 109 -12.36 -24.78 0.78
CA PRO A 109 -11.00 -24.39 0.45
C PRO A 109 -10.80 -24.18 -1.04
N HIS A 110 -10.04 -23.15 -1.39
CA HIS A 110 -9.69 -22.84 -2.77
C HIS A 110 -8.16 -22.85 -2.95
N ASP A 111 -7.66 -23.62 -3.91
CA ASP A 111 -6.22 -23.87 -4.09
C ASP A 111 -5.41 -22.60 -4.37
N VAL A 112 -6.01 -21.66 -5.09
CA VAL A 112 -5.39 -20.37 -5.45
C VAL A 112 -5.56 -19.30 -4.39
N PHE A 113 -6.79 -19.09 -3.88
CA PHE A 113 -7.14 -17.92 -3.09
C PHE A 113 -7.15 -18.13 -1.58
N SER A 114 -6.96 -19.37 -1.13
CA SER A 114 -6.96 -19.70 0.30
C SER A 114 -5.63 -20.30 0.77
N VAL A 115 -5.36 -20.14 2.07
CA VAL A 115 -4.24 -20.76 2.78
C VAL A 115 -4.79 -21.61 3.93
N PRO A 116 -4.20 -22.78 4.22
CA PRO A 116 -4.58 -23.56 5.39
C PRO A 116 -4.16 -22.84 6.67
N GLY A 117 -4.93 -23.02 7.74
CA GLY A 117 -4.59 -22.56 9.07
C GLY A 117 -4.80 -23.64 10.13
N GLU A 118 -5.58 -23.35 11.16
CA GLU A 118 -6.04 -24.35 12.13
C GLU A 118 -6.84 -25.48 11.46
N PRO A 119 -6.97 -26.67 12.09
CA PRO A 119 -7.72 -27.78 11.51
C PRO A 119 -9.12 -27.36 11.03
N SER A 120 -9.43 -27.69 9.77
CA SER A 120 -10.68 -27.33 9.09
C SER A 120 -10.90 -25.84 8.81
N LYS A 121 -9.90 -24.99 9.06
CA LYS A 121 -9.94 -23.55 8.78
C LYS A 121 -8.99 -23.18 7.65
N HIS A 122 -9.52 -22.36 6.75
CA HIS A 122 -8.79 -21.75 5.66
C HIS A 122 -8.99 -20.24 5.72
N TYR A 123 -7.99 -19.50 5.28
CA TYR A 123 -7.98 -18.05 5.32
C TYR A 123 -7.73 -17.49 3.93
N HIS A 124 -8.13 -16.24 3.70
CA HIS A 124 -7.77 -15.51 2.50
C HIS A 124 -6.24 -15.46 2.32
N LEU A 125 -5.73 -15.86 1.15
CA LEU A 125 -4.33 -15.70 0.79
C LEU A 125 -3.98 -14.21 0.64
N ILE A 126 -4.73 -13.50 -0.19
CA ILE A 126 -4.64 -12.04 -0.37
C ILE A 126 -5.89 -11.43 0.23
N LEU A 127 -5.72 -10.35 1.01
CA LEU A 127 -6.81 -9.65 1.67
C LEU A 127 -7.84 -9.14 0.65
N PRO A 128 -9.15 -9.29 0.94
CA PRO A 128 -10.23 -8.73 0.10
C PRO A 128 -10.04 -7.23 -0.19
N ALA A 129 -9.51 -6.46 0.76
CA ALA A 129 -9.26 -5.03 0.61
C ALA A 129 -8.33 -4.69 -0.58
N PHE A 130 -7.39 -5.57 -0.92
CA PHE A 130 -6.52 -5.36 -2.08
C PHE A 130 -7.26 -5.55 -3.40
N PHE A 131 -8.11 -6.57 -3.51
CA PHE A 131 -8.94 -6.77 -4.70
C PHE A 131 -9.97 -5.64 -4.88
N ARG A 132 -10.51 -5.14 -3.76
CA ARG A 132 -11.39 -3.97 -3.73
C ARG A 132 -10.70 -2.71 -4.25
N LEU A 133 -9.43 -2.50 -3.91
CA LEU A 133 -8.61 -1.42 -4.46
C LEU A 133 -8.49 -1.53 -5.99
N LEU A 134 -8.11 -2.69 -6.53
CA LEU A 134 -7.96 -2.89 -7.98
C LEU A 134 -9.27 -2.63 -8.76
N ASP A 135 -10.37 -3.20 -8.28
CA ASP A 135 -11.70 -3.02 -8.86
C ASP A 135 -12.12 -1.54 -8.86
N THR A 136 -11.88 -0.84 -7.74
CA THR A 136 -12.28 0.57 -7.60
C THR A 136 -11.43 1.50 -8.46
N LEU A 137 -10.10 1.34 -8.47
CA LEU A 137 -9.21 2.13 -9.33
C LEU A 137 -9.59 1.97 -10.81
N HIS A 138 -9.92 0.76 -11.24
CA HIS A 138 -10.39 0.51 -12.59
C HIS A 138 -11.73 1.20 -12.89
N ARG A 139 -12.74 1.06 -12.01
CA ARG A 139 -14.06 1.71 -12.19
C ARG A 139 -13.97 3.23 -12.21
N GLU A 140 -13.03 3.80 -11.46
CA GLU A 140 -12.73 5.24 -11.48
C GLU A 140 -11.90 5.68 -12.71
N GLY A 141 -11.55 4.75 -13.62
CA GLY A 141 -10.74 5.05 -14.80
C GLY A 141 -9.32 5.50 -14.47
N ARG A 142 -8.81 5.12 -13.29
CA ARG A 142 -7.46 5.52 -12.84
C ARG A 142 -6.40 4.79 -13.64
N ALA A 143 -5.37 5.54 -14.03
CA ALA A 143 -4.14 4.94 -14.52
C ALA A 143 -3.28 4.46 -13.35
N PHE A 144 -2.98 3.17 -13.30
CA PHE A 144 -2.15 2.61 -12.23
C PHE A 144 -1.33 1.40 -12.68
N ALA A 145 -0.30 1.10 -11.91
CA ALA A 145 0.43 -0.16 -11.95
C ALA A 145 0.71 -0.65 -10.52
N VAL A 146 0.90 -1.96 -10.36
CA VAL A 146 1.24 -2.56 -9.05
C VAL A 146 2.55 -3.32 -9.15
N VAL A 147 3.46 -3.01 -8.25
CA VAL A 147 4.75 -3.67 -8.11
C VAL A 147 4.77 -4.34 -6.75
N PHE A 148 4.55 -5.65 -6.70
CA PHE A 148 4.74 -6.40 -5.46
C PHE A 148 6.20 -6.41 -5.06
N ARG A 149 6.45 -6.15 -3.78
CA ARG A 149 7.76 -6.14 -3.16
C ARG A 149 7.76 -7.18 -2.06
N THR A 150 8.87 -7.88 -1.86
CA THR A 150 9.01 -8.81 -0.74
C THR A 150 10.47 -9.18 -0.56
N PHE A 151 10.88 -9.48 0.66
CA PHE A 151 12.13 -10.17 0.90
C PHE A 151 12.04 -11.69 0.69
N GLY A 152 10.82 -12.23 0.69
CA GLY A 152 10.54 -13.67 0.69
C GLY A 152 10.34 -14.30 -0.68
N ALA A 153 9.71 -15.47 -0.67
CA ALA A 153 9.49 -16.31 -1.84
C ALA A 153 8.02 -16.35 -2.30
N ASP A 154 7.18 -15.46 -1.76
CA ASP A 154 5.72 -15.47 -1.93
C ASP A 154 5.24 -14.97 -3.30
N LEU A 155 6.10 -14.25 -4.03
CA LEU A 155 5.77 -13.61 -5.31
C LEU A 155 5.05 -14.53 -6.31
N PRO A 156 5.56 -15.73 -6.64
CA PRO A 156 4.89 -16.59 -7.61
C PRO A 156 3.47 -16.97 -7.19
N ARG A 157 3.22 -17.13 -5.89
CA ARG A 157 1.91 -17.49 -5.37
C ARG A 157 0.95 -16.29 -5.42
N ALA A 158 1.40 -15.12 -4.97
CA ALA A 158 0.61 -13.89 -5.00
C ALA A 158 0.27 -13.48 -6.45
N LEU A 159 1.24 -13.48 -7.35
CA LEU A 159 1.04 -13.14 -8.77
C LEU A 159 0.06 -14.10 -9.46
N ARG A 160 0.16 -15.41 -9.19
CA ARG A 160 -0.84 -16.38 -9.69
C ARG A 160 -2.23 -16.08 -9.17
N ALA A 161 -2.39 -15.76 -7.89
CA ALA A 161 -3.69 -15.42 -7.32
C ALA A 161 -4.29 -14.17 -7.98
N VAL A 162 -3.50 -13.11 -8.14
CA VAL A 162 -3.97 -11.90 -8.83
C VAL A 162 -4.31 -12.17 -10.30
N SER A 163 -3.50 -12.96 -11.01
CA SER A 163 -3.78 -13.37 -12.39
C SER A 163 -5.10 -14.15 -12.50
N CYS A 164 -5.36 -15.13 -11.64
CA CYS A 164 -6.64 -15.84 -11.60
C CYS A 164 -7.81 -14.90 -11.27
N ALA A 165 -7.62 -13.94 -10.36
CA ALA A 165 -8.64 -12.96 -10.02
C ALA A 165 -8.99 -12.05 -11.21
N LEU A 166 -7.98 -11.55 -11.92
CA LEU A 166 -8.14 -10.76 -13.15
C LEU A 166 -8.65 -11.58 -14.33
N ALA A 167 -8.59 -12.91 -14.28
CA ALA A 167 -9.31 -13.80 -15.20
C ALA A 167 -10.79 -14.00 -14.81
N GLY A 168 -11.29 -13.30 -13.77
CA GLY A 168 -12.66 -13.39 -13.28
C GLY A 168 -12.94 -14.62 -12.42
N GLN A 169 -11.91 -15.33 -11.97
CA GLN A 169 -12.06 -16.58 -11.21
C GLN A 169 -12.24 -16.34 -9.70
N HIS A 170 -12.07 -15.11 -9.21
CA HIS A 170 -12.26 -14.82 -7.79
C HIS A 170 -13.76 -14.77 -7.44
N PRO A 171 -14.29 -15.65 -6.57
CA PRO A 171 -15.75 -15.77 -6.33
C PRO A 171 -16.42 -14.48 -5.83
N ARG A 172 -15.73 -13.70 -4.98
CA ARG A 172 -16.22 -12.42 -4.44
C ARG A 172 -15.94 -11.22 -5.34
N PHE A 173 -15.04 -11.34 -6.33
CA PHE A 173 -14.60 -10.22 -7.16
C PHE A 173 -14.63 -10.59 -8.66
N PRO A 174 -15.76 -11.08 -9.21
CA PRO A 174 -15.83 -11.53 -10.61
C PRO A 174 -15.70 -10.38 -11.62
N ALA A 175 -15.99 -9.14 -11.20
CA ALA A 175 -15.85 -7.93 -12.02
C ALA A 175 -14.37 -7.60 -12.33
N LEU A 176 -13.41 -8.21 -11.64
CA LEU A 176 -11.98 -8.00 -11.92
C LEU A 176 -11.58 -8.42 -13.34
N ARG A 177 -12.37 -9.27 -14.02
CA ARG A 177 -12.16 -9.62 -15.44
C ARG A 177 -12.24 -8.43 -16.40
N ASP A 178 -12.91 -7.37 -15.97
CA ASP A 178 -13.13 -6.17 -16.77
C ASP A 178 -11.98 -5.16 -16.58
N VAL A 179 -11.10 -5.39 -15.59
CA VAL A 179 -9.95 -4.53 -15.29
C VAL A 179 -8.97 -4.56 -16.45
N ALA A 180 -8.88 -3.44 -17.16
CA ALA A 180 -8.11 -3.28 -18.38
C ALA A 180 -7.00 -2.24 -18.23
N VAL A 181 -6.03 -2.28 -19.15
CA VAL A 181 -4.96 -1.28 -19.23
C VAL A 181 -5.56 0.10 -19.52
N SER A 182 -5.35 1.03 -18.58
CA SER A 182 -5.60 2.45 -18.82
C SER A 182 -4.61 2.97 -19.87
N GLY A 183 -5.12 3.44 -21.01
CA GLY A 183 -4.30 3.91 -22.12
C GLY A 183 -3.21 4.89 -21.68
N THR A 184 -1.98 4.64 -22.15
CA THR A 184 -0.85 5.55 -21.97
C THR A 184 -1.15 6.93 -22.55
N PRO A 185 -0.70 8.04 -21.93
CA PRO A 185 -0.58 9.28 -22.67
C PRO A 185 0.38 9.02 -23.84
N ARG A 186 -0.13 9.17 -25.07
CA ARG A 186 0.70 9.18 -26.28
C ARG A 186 1.89 10.10 -26.04
N ALA A 187 3.10 9.55 -26.06
CA ALA A 187 4.30 10.35 -26.28
C ALA A 187 4.03 11.22 -27.51
N ARG A 188 4.22 12.55 -27.36
CA ARG A 188 4.21 13.45 -28.51
C ARG A 188 5.21 12.89 -29.52
N ARG A 189 4.77 12.69 -30.77
CA ARG A 189 5.69 12.44 -31.89
C ARG A 189 6.64 13.63 -31.95
N ALA A 190 7.85 13.48 -31.45
CA ALA A 190 8.96 14.32 -31.85
C ALA A 190 9.21 14.03 -33.34
N GLY A 191 9.39 15.11 -34.10
CA GLY A 191 9.40 15.09 -35.56
C GLY A 191 10.39 14.13 -36.17
N GLU A 192 10.07 13.74 -37.40
CA GLU A 192 10.90 12.99 -38.32
C GLU A 192 12.29 13.62 -38.42
N GLY A 193 13.29 12.90 -37.92
CA GLY A 193 14.71 13.12 -38.16
C GLY A 193 15.33 11.77 -38.50
N GLN A 194 15.69 11.63 -39.77
CA GLN A 194 16.33 10.47 -40.41
C GLN A 194 17.59 9.99 -39.68
N PRO A 195 17.84 8.68 -39.55
CA PRO A 195 19.19 8.18 -39.29
C PRO A 195 19.75 7.51 -40.55
N ASP A 196 20.82 8.12 -41.10
CA ASP A 196 21.75 7.42 -41.98
C ASP A 196 22.52 6.34 -41.19
N GLY A 197 22.75 5.22 -41.88
CA GLY A 197 23.13 3.94 -41.28
C GLY A 197 24.55 3.84 -40.73
N LEU A 198 24.82 2.69 -40.09
CA LEU A 198 26.03 1.87 -40.29
C LEU A 198 25.93 0.53 -39.54
N HIS A 199 26.55 -0.46 -40.17
CA HIS A 199 26.59 -1.90 -39.95
C HIS A 199 26.91 -2.43 -38.54
N GLY A 200 26.44 -3.65 -38.26
CA GLY A 200 27.20 -4.64 -37.48
C GLY A 200 26.40 -5.51 -36.51
N ALA A 201 25.63 -6.48 -37.00
CA ALA A 201 25.10 -7.57 -36.17
C ALA A 201 26.08 -8.76 -36.18
N PRO A 202 26.53 -9.29 -35.03
CA PRO A 202 27.08 -10.63 -34.99
C PRO A 202 26.01 -11.66 -34.62
N HIS A 203 25.93 -12.69 -35.46
CA HIS A 203 25.31 -13.98 -35.17
C HIS A 203 25.83 -14.56 -33.85
N VAL A 204 24.92 -15.05 -32.99
CA VAL A 204 25.29 -15.95 -31.88
C VAL A 204 24.52 -17.27 -32.01
N ARG A 205 25.30 -18.35 -32.08
CA ARG A 205 24.88 -19.76 -32.15
C ARG A 205 24.13 -20.18 -30.89
N LEU A 206 23.03 -20.92 -31.06
CA LEU A 206 22.43 -21.74 -30.00
C LEU A 206 23.40 -22.85 -29.58
N LEU A 207 23.74 -22.88 -28.30
CA LEU A 207 24.27 -24.07 -27.64
C LEU A 207 23.23 -24.58 -26.65
N SER A 208 22.69 -25.77 -26.94
CA SER A 208 21.84 -26.52 -26.03
C SER A 208 22.68 -27.05 -24.85
N GLY A 209 22.53 -26.44 -23.68
CA GLY A 209 23.10 -26.94 -22.44
C GLY A 209 22.00 -27.10 -21.38
N ARG A 210 21.70 -28.34 -21.01
CA ARG A 210 20.89 -28.65 -19.82
C ARG A 210 21.68 -28.19 -18.58
N LEU A 211 21.12 -27.27 -17.79
CA LEU A 211 21.64 -26.92 -16.47
C LEU A 211 20.59 -27.27 -15.42
N ALA A 212 20.95 -28.24 -14.57
CA ALA A 212 20.21 -28.61 -13.39
C ALA A 212 20.28 -27.48 -12.36
N VAL A 213 19.12 -27.12 -11.79
CA VAL A 213 19.01 -26.13 -10.70
C VAL A 213 19.17 -26.86 -9.37
N PRO A 214 20.15 -26.54 -8.52
CA PRO A 214 20.19 -27.05 -7.16
C PRO A 214 19.22 -26.27 -6.29
N LEU A 215 18.32 -26.99 -5.63
CA LEU A 215 17.42 -26.51 -4.58
C LEU A 215 18.25 -26.21 -3.32
N LEU A 216 18.65 -24.95 -3.10
CA LEU A 216 19.30 -24.53 -1.85
C LEU A 216 18.24 -24.17 -0.80
N LYS A 217 18.12 -25.00 0.23
CA LYS A 217 17.37 -24.69 1.46
C LYS A 217 18.10 -23.58 2.23
N ALA A 218 17.39 -22.49 2.54
CA ALA A 218 17.88 -21.44 3.45
C ALA A 218 17.91 -21.94 4.91
N PRO A 219 18.91 -21.57 5.73
CA PRO A 219 19.04 -22.06 7.10
C PRO A 219 18.24 -21.22 8.11
N ALA A 220 17.44 -21.88 8.94
CA ALA A 220 16.64 -21.34 10.05
C ALA A 220 17.46 -20.81 11.25
N SER A 221 18.74 -20.44 11.06
CA SER A 221 19.68 -20.09 12.14
C SER A 221 19.90 -18.58 12.33
N ALA A 222 19.37 -17.72 11.46
CA ALA A 222 19.56 -16.27 11.52
C ALA A 222 18.68 -15.57 12.58
N GLU A 223 17.47 -16.08 12.87
CA GLU A 223 16.53 -15.46 13.81
C GLU A 223 16.97 -15.54 15.28
N ARG A 224 17.75 -16.56 15.66
CA ARG A 224 18.31 -16.65 17.03
C ARG A 224 19.23 -15.47 17.39
N LYS A 225 19.86 -14.83 16.39
CA LYS A 225 20.70 -13.63 16.60
C LYS A 225 19.88 -12.35 16.66
N HIS A 226 18.72 -12.28 16.01
CA HIS A 226 17.85 -11.10 15.98
C HIS A 226 17.28 -10.77 17.37
N SER A 227 16.71 -11.78 18.06
CA SER A 227 16.13 -11.57 19.40
C SER A 227 17.19 -11.27 20.48
N GLN A 228 18.42 -11.75 20.30
CA GLN A 228 19.53 -11.46 21.22
C GLN A 228 20.21 -10.10 20.99
N LEU A 229 20.27 -9.59 19.74
CA LEU A 229 20.91 -8.29 19.48
C LEU A 229 20.05 -7.10 19.91
N LEU A 230 18.73 -7.15 19.70
CA LEU A 230 17.79 -6.12 20.18
C LEU A 230 17.71 -6.08 21.71
N GLY A 231 17.65 -7.25 22.37
CA GLY A 231 17.68 -7.33 23.83
C GLY A 231 19.01 -6.86 24.46
N LYS A 232 20.14 -7.04 23.78
CA LYS A 232 21.46 -6.59 24.27
C LYS A 232 21.72 -5.09 24.06
N LYS A 233 21.22 -4.49 22.97
CA LYS A 233 21.39 -3.04 22.73
C LYS A 233 20.63 -2.17 23.75
N LEU A 234 19.48 -2.63 24.26
CA LEU A 234 18.69 -1.90 25.27
C LEU A 234 19.25 -2.00 26.70
N LEU A 235 20.09 -2.99 27.02
CA LEU A 235 20.70 -3.14 28.35
C LEU A 235 22.08 -2.47 28.49
N ALA A 236 22.71 -2.07 27.38
CA ALA A 236 24.07 -1.49 27.37
C ALA A 236 24.12 0.05 27.31
N GLY A 237 22.97 0.73 27.29
CA GLY A 237 22.88 2.20 27.14
C GLY A 237 22.72 2.99 28.45
N GLY A 238 23.07 2.39 29.60
CA GLY A 238 22.98 3.03 30.90
C GLY A 238 24.29 3.69 31.32
N GLU A 239 24.72 4.77 30.66
CA GLU A 239 25.80 5.62 31.22
C GLU A 239 25.72 7.08 30.72
N ARG A 240 25.28 7.93 31.64
CA ARG A 240 25.56 9.37 31.86
C ARG A 240 25.90 10.23 30.64
N ALA A 241 24.95 11.10 30.26
CA ALA A 241 25.26 12.43 29.74
C ALA A 241 24.50 13.48 30.56
N CYS A 242 25.21 14.13 31.47
CA CYS A 242 24.76 15.35 32.14
C CYS A 242 24.63 16.46 31.08
N VAL A 243 23.42 16.99 30.87
CA VAL A 243 23.23 18.25 30.16
C VAL A 243 22.94 19.33 31.21
N ARG A 244 23.88 20.27 31.33
CA ARG A 244 23.73 21.51 32.10
C ARG A 244 22.57 22.31 31.53
N ILE A 245 21.63 22.66 32.41
CA ILE A 245 20.62 23.69 32.18
C ILE A 245 21.34 25.04 32.16
N LEU A 246 21.24 25.76 31.04
CA LEU A 246 21.48 27.20 31.00
C LEU A 246 20.12 27.89 30.85
N GLU A 247 19.82 28.70 31.86
CA GLU A 247 18.62 29.52 31.97
C GLU A 247 18.57 30.56 30.85
N GLY A 248 17.39 30.71 30.24
CA GLY A 248 17.06 31.80 29.34
C GLY A 248 15.57 32.09 29.42
N ARG A 249 15.18 33.03 30.29
CA ARG A 249 13.82 33.56 30.40
C ARG A 249 13.43 34.29 29.13
N VAL A 250 12.26 33.99 28.54
CA VAL A 250 11.35 35.02 28.02
C VAL A 250 9.89 34.63 28.32
N SER A 251 9.21 35.64 28.83
CA SER A 251 7.83 35.76 29.30
C SER A 251 6.76 35.51 28.23
N SER A 252 5.66 34.84 28.59
CA SER A 252 4.35 35.15 28.01
C SER A 252 3.29 35.25 29.11
N ARG A 253 2.57 36.37 29.07
CA ARG A 253 1.50 36.76 29.98
C ARG A 253 0.29 35.84 29.83
N ALA A 254 -0.23 35.39 30.96
CA ALA A 254 -1.59 34.89 31.11
C ALA A 254 -2.54 36.05 31.47
N VAL A 255 -3.77 36.03 30.94
CA VAL A 255 -4.98 36.58 31.57
C VAL A 255 -6.18 35.68 31.17
N PRO A 256 -7.18 35.43 32.06
CA PRO A 256 -7.94 34.18 32.13
C PRO A 256 -9.49 34.32 32.00
N GLY A 257 -10.19 33.20 32.20
CA GLY A 257 -11.64 33.10 32.45
C GLY A 257 -12.41 32.68 31.21
N TRP A 258 -13.34 31.71 31.22
CA TRP A 258 -14.56 31.70 32.03
C TRP A 258 -14.99 30.28 32.43
N ALA A 259 -15.77 30.26 33.53
CA ALA A 259 -16.09 29.14 34.39
C ALA A 259 -17.28 28.27 33.93
N GLU A 260 -17.35 27.12 34.61
CA GLU A 260 -18.41 26.11 34.61
C GLU A 260 -19.77 26.61 35.14
N HIS A 261 -20.80 25.79 34.83
CA HIS A 261 -21.82 25.19 35.73
C HIS A 261 -23.32 25.31 35.29
N PRO A 262 -24.23 24.44 35.79
CA PRO A 262 -25.02 23.50 34.97
C PRO A 262 -26.54 23.73 35.02
N PHE A 263 -27.34 22.96 34.26
CA PHE A 263 -28.77 22.79 34.55
C PHE A 263 -29.32 21.38 34.27
N SER A 264 -30.36 21.04 35.03
CA SER A 264 -30.87 19.71 35.36
C SER A 264 -32.13 19.29 34.58
N ARG A 265 -32.33 17.96 34.59
CA ARG A 265 -33.47 17.08 34.25
C ARG A 265 -34.90 17.66 34.10
N ARG A 266 -35.63 17.09 33.12
CA ARG A 266 -36.97 16.42 33.12
C ARG A 266 -37.13 15.87 31.68
N GLY A 267 -37.63 14.69 31.31
CA GLY A 267 -38.50 13.69 31.91
C GLY A 267 -39.65 13.40 30.93
N ALA A 268 -39.84 12.13 30.54
CA ALA A 268 -41.08 11.47 30.08
C ALA A 268 -41.00 10.70 28.73
N ALA A 269 -41.61 9.52 28.76
CA ALA A 269 -41.77 8.52 27.70
C ALA A 269 -43.26 8.32 27.37
N ALA A 270 -43.55 7.82 26.15
CA ALA A 270 -44.73 7.04 25.68
C ALA A 270 -44.88 7.30 24.15
N ALA A 271 -44.81 6.35 23.21
CA ALA A 271 -45.65 5.17 22.93
C ALA A 271 -47.05 5.49 22.36
N GLU A 272 -47.28 5.14 21.08
CA GLU A 272 -48.49 4.59 20.40
C GLU A 272 -48.52 5.00 18.90
N ARG A 273 -48.44 4.06 17.94
CA ARG A 273 -49.45 3.15 17.32
C ARG A 273 -50.38 3.79 16.27
N GLY A 274 -50.43 3.11 15.11
CA GLY A 274 -51.53 3.09 14.13
C GLY A 274 -51.41 4.11 13.00
N SER A 275 -51.86 3.87 11.76
CA SER A 275 -52.42 2.71 11.07
C SER A 275 -52.51 3.07 9.57
N LEU A 276 -52.46 2.02 8.74
CA LEU A 276 -52.91 1.88 7.35
C LEU A 276 -53.85 2.94 6.74
N ALA A 277 -53.59 3.30 5.47
CA ALA A 277 -54.64 3.34 4.45
C ALA A 277 -54.07 3.14 3.04
N ARG A 278 -54.66 2.17 2.32
CA ARG A 278 -54.51 1.89 0.88
C ARG A 278 -55.62 2.62 0.09
N SER A 279 -55.34 3.04 -1.14
CA SER A 279 -56.27 2.99 -2.29
C SER A 279 -55.41 3.07 -3.57
N ARG A 280 -55.37 2.10 -4.50
CA ARG A 280 -56.35 1.50 -5.45
C ARG A 280 -56.95 2.49 -6.49
N SER A 281 -56.23 2.60 -7.61
CA SER A 281 -56.62 2.25 -8.99
C SER A 281 -57.88 2.82 -9.68
N GLN A 282 -57.62 3.44 -10.85
CA GLN A 282 -58.31 3.29 -12.16
C GLN A 282 -59.63 4.09 -12.43
N PRO A 283 -60.09 4.22 -13.71
CA PRO A 283 -59.54 5.08 -14.77
C PRO A 283 -60.65 5.91 -15.48
N CYS A 284 -60.32 6.85 -16.37
CA CYS A 284 -61.28 7.31 -17.39
C CYS A 284 -60.59 7.88 -18.65
N SER A 285 -61.08 7.41 -19.78
CA SER A 285 -60.80 7.77 -21.17
C SER A 285 -61.58 9.02 -21.61
N ALA A 286 -60.99 9.85 -22.48
CA ALA A 286 -61.56 10.22 -23.80
C ALA A 286 -60.86 11.44 -24.44
N LEU A 287 -60.43 11.23 -25.69
CA LEU A 287 -60.56 12.10 -26.89
C LEU A 287 -60.10 13.57 -26.86
N GLY A 288 -59.27 13.92 -27.85
CA GLY A 288 -59.08 15.32 -28.27
C GLY A 288 -57.82 15.58 -29.08
N SER A 289 -57.92 15.35 -30.39
CA SER A 289 -56.96 15.68 -31.45
C SER A 289 -56.32 17.08 -31.37
N THR A 290 -55.02 17.17 -31.65
CA THR A 290 -54.47 18.11 -32.66
C THR A 290 -53.00 17.81 -32.97
N LEU A 291 -52.70 17.76 -34.27
CA LEU A 291 -51.40 17.50 -34.87
C LEU A 291 -50.41 18.65 -34.63
N GLY A 292 -49.18 18.31 -34.26
CA GLY A 292 -48.03 19.22 -34.28
C GLY A 292 -46.75 18.42 -34.47
N ARG A 293 -46.26 18.38 -35.72
CA ARG A 293 -45.05 17.66 -36.16
C ARG A 293 -43.83 18.14 -35.37
N ASN A 294 -43.27 17.30 -34.49
CA ASN A 294 -41.84 17.28 -34.09
C ASN A 294 -41.50 16.16 -33.06
N ALA A 295 -42.02 14.94 -33.24
CA ALA A 295 -41.79 13.83 -32.30
C ALA A 295 -41.04 12.62 -32.90
N GLY A 296 -40.44 12.77 -34.10
CA GLY A 296 -39.74 11.68 -34.79
C GLY A 296 -38.31 11.42 -34.31
N ASN A 297 -37.63 12.41 -33.73
CA ASN A 297 -36.19 12.32 -33.42
C ASN A 297 -35.87 11.98 -31.95
N GLU A 298 -36.77 12.23 -30.99
CA GLU A 298 -36.51 11.96 -29.57
C GLU A 298 -36.92 10.54 -29.14
N LEU A 299 -37.95 9.96 -29.76
CA LEU A 299 -38.28 8.54 -29.54
C LEU A 299 -37.26 7.61 -30.21
N GLN A 300 -36.69 7.98 -31.36
CA GLN A 300 -35.58 7.22 -31.97
C GLN A 300 -34.29 7.32 -31.16
N LYS A 301 -33.99 8.46 -30.54
CA LYS A 301 -32.84 8.58 -29.61
C LYS A 301 -33.06 7.76 -28.34
N LEU A 302 -34.24 7.81 -27.73
CA LEU A 302 -34.54 6.99 -26.55
C LEU A 302 -34.58 5.50 -26.87
N LEU A 303 -35.10 5.11 -28.04
CA LEU A 303 -35.07 3.72 -28.51
C LEU A 303 -33.65 3.26 -28.88
N TRP A 304 -32.78 4.14 -29.39
CA TRP A 304 -31.35 3.85 -29.62
C TRP A 304 -30.53 3.83 -28.32
N MET A 305 -30.88 4.63 -27.32
CA MET A 305 -30.28 4.58 -25.98
C MET A 305 -30.73 3.34 -25.20
N PHE A 306 -31.99 2.91 -25.34
CA PHE A 306 -32.50 1.67 -24.72
C PHE A 306 -32.08 0.40 -25.47
N LEU A 307 -32.04 0.42 -26.81
CA LEU A 307 -31.50 -0.70 -27.59
C LEU A 307 -29.97 -0.75 -27.48
N GLY A 308 -29.26 0.38 -27.43
CA GLY A 308 -27.82 0.43 -27.16
C GLY A 308 -27.44 -0.08 -25.76
N ALA A 309 -28.35 0.03 -24.78
CA ALA A 309 -28.19 -0.56 -23.45
C ALA A 309 -28.50 -2.07 -23.39
N LEU A 310 -29.23 -2.62 -24.37
CA LEU A 310 -29.65 -4.03 -24.41
C LEU A 310 -28.95 -4.86 -25.50
N THR A 311 -28.35 -4.22 -26.51
CA THR A 311 -27.41 -4.82 -27.46
C THR A 311 -26.06 -4.18 -27.24
N GLY A 312 -25.46 -4.46 -26.09
CA GLY A 312 -24.06 -4.14 -25.84
C GLY A 312 -23.22 -4.88 -26.88
N ASN A 313 -22.84 -4.19 -27.95
CA ASN A 313 -21.79 -4.61 -28.85
C ASN A 313 -20.47 -4.54 -28.07
N ARG A 314 -20.24 -5.53 -27.21
CA ARG A 314 -19.05 -5.70 -26.36
C ARG A 314 -17.87 -6.24 -27.16
N ASN A 315 -17.59 -5.64 -28.32
CA ASN A 315 -16.37 -5.89 -29.07
C ASN A 315 -15.45 -4.67 -29.04
N LYS A 316 -15.34 -4.03 -27.87
CA LYS A 316 -14.05 -3.46 -27.47
C LYS A 316 -13.32 -4.57 -26.74
N SER A 317 -12.39 -5.22 -27.41
CA SER A 317 -11.38 -6.08 -26.79
C SER A 317 -10.53 -5.21 -25.86
N SER A 318 -11.04 -4.93 -24.67
CA SER A 318 -10.28 -4.31 -23.60
C SER A 318 -9.19 -5.30 -23.21
N VAL A 319 -7.94 -4.95 -23.50
CA VAL A 319 -6.78 -5.76 -23.06
C VAL A 319 -6.78 -5.72 -21.54
N GLN A 320 -7.01 -6.89 -20.92
CA GLN A 320 -6.97 -7.05 -19.47
C GLN A 320 -5.63 -6.54 -18.93
N LEU A 321 -5.64 -6.00 -17.71
CA LEU A 321 -4.43 -5.55 -17.04
C LEU A 321 -3.43 -6.71 -16.96
N PRO A 322 -2.26 -6.64 -17.62
CA PRO A 322 -1.34 -7.76 -17.70
C PRO A 322 -0.72 -8.05 -16.34
N VAL A 323 -0.52 -9.34 -16.06
CA VAL A 323 0.24 -9.80 -14.90
C VAL A 323 1.52 -10.48 -15.38
N ASP A 324 2.67 -9.91 -15.09
CA ASP A 324 3.96 -10.54 -15.32
C ASP A 324 4.23 -11.56 -14.21
N LEU A 325 4.15 -12.83 -14.57
CA LEU A 325 4.39 -13.95 -13.65
C LEU A 325 5.88 -14.21 -13.40
N THR A 326 6.79 -13.48 -14.07
CA THR A 326 8.24 -13.64 -13.92
C THR A 326 8.74 -12.74 -12.79
N PRO A 327 9.11 -13.30 -11.62
CA PRO A 327 9.61 -12.47 -10.53
C PRO A 327 10.94 -11.83 -10.92
N GLY A 328 11.07 -10.54 -10.69
CA GLY A 328 12.36 -9.86 -10.74
C GLY A 328 13.10 -9.94 -9.40
N GLN A 329 14.32 -9.42 -9.38
CA GLN A 329 15.12 -9.27 -8.16
C GLN A 329 15.73 -7.88 -8.10
N ILE A 330 15.87 -7.36 -6.89
CA ILE A 330 16.61 -6.14 -6.61
C ILE A 330 17.71 -6.48 -5.62
N ARG A 331 18.94 -6.16 -5.99
CA ARG A 331 20.15 -6.45 -5.19
C ARG A 331 20.93 -5.17 -4.97
N CYS A 332 20.97 -4.74 -3.72
CA CYS A 332 21.71 -3.57 -3.27
C CYS A 332 23.17 -3.88 -2.95
N SER A 333 24.02 -2.88 -3.12
CA SER A 333 25.44 -2.86 -2.78
C SER A 333 25.86 -1.44 -2.42
N LYS A 334 27.13 -1.24 -2.02
CA LYS A 334 27.68 0.12 -1.81
C LYS A 334 27.70 0.98 -3.08
N GLN A 335 27.64 0.35 -4.26
CA GLN A 335 27.64 1.05 -5.55
C GLN A 335 26.23 1.40 -6.04
N GLY A 336 25.19 1.01 -5.30
CA GLY A 336 23.79 1.20 -5.67
C GLY A 336 23.01 -0.12 -5.81
N ALA A 337 21.82 -0.02 -6.39
CA ALA A 337 20.91 -1.13 -6.61
C ALA A 337 21.02 -1.67 -8.04
N VAL A 338 20.87 -2.99 -8.18
CA VAL A 338 20.77 -3.70 -9.45
C VAL A 338 19.42 -4.40 -9.51
N LEU A 339 18.63 -4.09 -10.53
CA LEU A 339 17.38 -4.76 -10.85
C LEU A 339 17.61 -5.77 -11.96
N THR A 340 17.08 -6.98 -11.81
CA THR A 340 17.08 -8.02 -12.84
C THR A 340 15.69 -8.63 -13.02
N ARG A 341 15.29 -8.89 -14.27
CA ARG A 341 14.06 -9.64 -14.60
C ARG A 341 14.21 -10.25 -15.99
N GLY A 342 14.18 -11.58 -16.09
CA GLY A 342 14.49 -12.26 -17.36
C GLY A 342 15.86 -11.82 -17.90
N ALA A 343 15.88 -11.26 -19.10
CA ALA A 343 17.10 -10.70 -19.70
C ALA A 343 17.37 -9.22 -19.32
N GLU A 344 16.41 -8.53 -18.72
CA GLU A 344 16.56 -7.14 -18.30
C GLU A 344 17.52 -7.06 -17.11
N ARG A 345 18.49 -6.13 -17.18
CA ARG A 345 19.38 -5.80 -16.08
C ARG A 345 19.68 -4.30 -16.06
N LEU A 346 19.27 -3.63 -15.00
CA LEU A 346 19.49 -2.20 -14.77
C LEU A 346 20.25 -1.99 -13.48
N ALA A 347 21.15 -1.01 -13.45
CA ALA A 347 21.94 -0.67 -12.28
C ALA A 347 21.94 0.84 -12.05
N THR A 348 21.84 1.27 -10.80
CA THR A 348 21.85 2.70 -10.45
C THR A 348 23.24 3.30 -10.34
N HIS A 349 24.30 2.49 -10.53
CA HIS A 349 25.66 3.00 -10.51
C HIS A 349 25.86 4.04 -11.61
N LYS A 350 26.29 5.25 -11.21
CA LYS A 350 26.42 6.48 -12.02
C LYS A 350 25.11 7.14 -12.46
N ASP A 351 23.97 6.47 -12.33
CA ASP A 351 22.68 7.01 -12.76
C ASP A 351 21.55 6.40 -11.92
N GLY A 352 21.17 7.11 -10.85
CA GLY A 352 20.09 6.73 -9.96
C GLY A 352 18.71 6.75 -10.62
N ARG A 353 18.57 7.41 -11.77
CA ARG A 353 17.29 7.62 -12.44
C ARG A 353 16.79 6.39 -13.21
N LYS A 354 17.69 5.51 -13.63
CA LYS A 354 17.33 4.29 -14.39
C LYS A 354 16.23 3.44 -13.75
N LEU A 355 16.29 3.26 -12.43
CA LEU A 355 15.28 2.47 -11.72
C LEU A 355 13.99 3.28 -11.49
N TYR A 356 14.09 4.60 -11.32
CA TYR A 356 12.92 5.48 -11.33
C TYR A 356 12.18 5.36 -12.67
N ASP A 357 12.86 5.61 -13.80
CA ASP A 357 12.26 5.57 -15.14
C ASP A 357 11.67 4.19 -15.46
N TYR A 358 12.33 3.12 -15.02
CA TYR A 358 11.83 1.75 -15.14
C TYR A 358 10.51 1.55 -14.40
N PHE A 359 10.42 1.96 -13.13
CA PHE A 359 9.18 1.80 -12.36
C PHE A 359 8.08 2.78 -12.81
N SER A 360 8.43 4.00 -13.22
CA SER A 360 7.48 4.99 -13.74
C SER A 360 6.85 4.55 -15.07
N SER A 361 7.59 3.82 -15.90
CA SER A 361 7.10 3.22 -17.14
C SER A 361 6.47 1.83 -16.97
N PHE A 362 6.55 1.24 -15.77
CA PHE A 362 6.05 -0.12 -15.50
C PHE A 362 4.54 -0.21 -15.71
N GLU A 363 4.09 -1.19 -16.49
CA GLU A 363 2.67 -1.44 -16.79
C GLU A 363 2.16 -2.75 -16.19
N GLY A 364 0.88 -2.77 -15.83
CA GLY A 364 0.25 -3.97 -15.29
C GLY A 364 0.63 -4.24 -13.84
N ILE A 365 0.75 -5.53 -13.53
CA ILE A 365 1.11 -6.05 -12.21
C ILE A 365 2.31 -6.98 -12.35
N GLY A 366 3.33 -6.82 -11.52
CA GLY A 366 4.43 -7.77 -11.40
C GLY A 366 5.06 -7.66 -10.03
N GLY A 367 6.25 -8.24 -9.84
CA GLY A 367 6.92 -8.07 -8.55
C GLY A 367 8.39 -8.45 -8.52
N PHE A 368 9.04 -7.97 -7.47
CA PHE A 368 10.49 -8.05 -7.28
C PHE A 368 10.83 -8.53 -5.88
N GLN A 369 11.75 -9.48 -5.81
CA GLN A 369 12.35 -9.89 -4.54
C GLN A 369 13.46 -8.92 -4.15
N ASP A 370 13.31 -8.26 -3.01
CA ASP A 370 14.26 -7.34 -2.40
C ASP A 370 15.44 -8.05 -1.71
N HIS A 371 16.47 -7.28 -1.33
CA HIS A 371 17.75 -7.81 -0.84
C HIS A 371 17.79 -7.95 0.69
N PHE A 372 17.18 -9.00 1.23
CA PHE A 372 17.12 -9.22 2.70
C PHE A 372 18.50 -9.19 3.37
N ASP A 373 19.47 -9.93 2.81
CA ASP A 373 20.82 -10.00 3.39
C ASP A 373 21.52 -8.64 3.42
N TRP A 374 21.18 -7.73 2.50
CA TRP A 374 21.70 -6.37 2.54
C TRP A 374 21.04 -5.56 3.66
N TRP A 375 19.73 -5.66 3.81
CA TRP A 375 19.01 -5.00 4.90
C TRP A 375 19.51 -5.45 6.27
N ALA A 376 19.68 -6.76 6.46
CA ALA A 376 20.22 -7.33 7.69
C ALA A 376 21.66 -6.87 8.00
N ARG A 377 22.54 -6.79 6.98
CA ARG A 377 23.92 -6.27 7.16
C ARG A 377 23.97 -4.79 7.51
N ASN A 378 22.95 -4.03 7.12
CA ASN A 378 22.79 -2.62 7.46
C ASN A 378 21.84 -2.41 8.66
N GLN A 379 21.82 -3.40 9.57
CA GLN A 379 21.14 -3.33 10.87
C GLN A 379 19.63 -3.04 10.78
N PHE A 380 18.98 -3.46 9.69
CA PHE A 380 17.55 -3.24 9.46
C PHE A 380 17.12 -1.76 9.37
N SER A 381 18.08 -0.84 9.19
CA SER A 381 17.81 0.58 8.99
C SER A 381 17.30 0.88 7.57
N SER A 382 16.76 2.10 7.40
CA SER A 382 16.33 2.61 6.11
C SER A 382 17.40 2.46 5.02
N GLN A 383 18.67 2.72 5.31
CA GLN A 383 19.76 2.64 4.31
C GLN A 383 19.95 1.25 3.70
N GLY A 384 19.60 0.20 4.46
CA GLY A 384 19.61 -1.18 4.00
C GLY A 384 18.30 -1.63 3.33
N GLY A 385 17.25 -0.81 3.44
CA GLY A 385 15.89 -1.15 3.11
C GLY A 385 15.62 -1.30 1.61
N LYS A 386 14.33 -1.49 1.29
CA LYS A 386 13.81 -1.58 -0.07
C LYS A 386 13.96 -0.21 -0.74
N PRO A 387 14.77 -0.08 -1.80
CA PRO A 387 14.99 1.23 -2.40
C PRO A 387 13.74 1.69 -3.17
N LEU A 388 13.40 2.96 -2.97
CA LEU A 388 12.32 3.67 -3.62
C LEU A 388 12.83 5.03 -4.11
N TRP A 389 12.56 5.36 -5.37
CA TRP A 389 12.92 6.64 -5.97
C TRP A 389 11.66 7.47 -6.23
N ILE A 390 11.72 8.76 -5.87
CA ILE A 390 10.63 9.72 -6.04
C ILE A 390 11.19 10.94 -6.77
N ASP A 391 10.50 11.38 -7.82
CA ASP A 391 10.79 12.66 -8.48
C ASP A 391 9.59 13.61 -8.32
N PRO A 392 9.67 14.61 -7.41
CA PRO A 392 8.64 15.64 -7.27
C PRO A 392 8.43 16.47 -8.55
N HIS A 393 9.40 16.50 -9.46
CA HIS A 393 9.34 17.27 -10.71
C HIS A 393 8.66 16.50 -11.85
N ASP A 394 8.29 15.24 -11.65
CA ASP A 394 7.51 14.47 -12.62
C ASP A 394 6.01 14.75 -12.42
N PRO A 395 5.36 15.51 -13.32
CA PRO A 395 3.93 15.81 -13.18
C PRO A 395 3.03 14.62 -13.55
N GLY A 396 3.61 13.51 -14.03
CA GLY A 396 2.88 12.40 -14.63
C GLY A 396 2.63 11.22 -13.69
N VAL A 397 3.42 11.06 -12.63
CA VAL A 397 3.45 9.84 -11.82
C VAL A 397 3.46 10.14 -10.32
N HIS A 398 2.83 9.28 -9.53
CA HIS A 398 2.90 9.28 -8.07
C HIS A 398 3.17 7.85 -7.60
N HIS A 399 4.33 7.66 -6.97
CA HIS A 399 4.73 6.40 -6.37
C HIS A 399 4.26 6.33 -4.92
N ILE A 400 3.59 5.23 -4.55
CA ILE A 400 3.15 4.98 -3.17
C ILE A 400 3.66 3.60 -2.77
N PHE A 401 4.40 3.52 -1.67
CA PHE A 401 4.90 2.29 -1.08
C PHE A 401 4.08 1.94 0.17
N ILE A 402 3.51 0.74 0.20
CA ILE A 402 2.65 0.24 1.27
C ILE A 402 3.34 -0.98 1.88
N ASP A 403 3.65 -0.90 3.18
CA ASP A 403 4.39 -1.94 3.90
C ASP A 403 4.09 -1.83 5.40
N ASP A 404 3.87 -2.96 6.07
CA ASP A 404 3.58 -3.01 7.50
C ASP A 404 4.79 -2.64 8.38
N ASN A 405 6.00 -2.63 7.83
CA ASN A 405 7.25 -2.32 8.53
C ASN A 405 7.83 -0.93 8.20
N ILE A 406 7.03 -0.02 7.65
CA ILE A 406 7.36 1.42 7.60
C ILE A 406 7.21 2.01 9.00
N ARG A 407 8.24 2.70 9.50
CA ARG A 407 8.25 3.41 10.78
C ARG A 407 8.76 4.84 10.59
N LEU A 408 8.36 5.76 11.48
CA LEU A 408 8.86 7.14 11.48
C LEU A 408 10.31 7.25 11.97
N ASP A 409 10.85 6.22 12.62
CA ASP A 409 12.25 6.13 13.01
C ASP A 409 13.07 5.46 11.88
N ASP A 410 13.95 6.21 11.24
CA ASP A 410 14.77 5.72 10.12
C ASP A 410 15.81 4.66 10.53
N ALA A 411 16.07 4.52 11.84
CA ALA A 411 16.91 3.44 12.35
C ALA A 411 16.22 2.06 12.28
N ASP A 412 14.89 2.02 12.13
CA ASP A 412 14.07 0.81 12.19
C ASP A 412 12.91 0.86 11.19
N THR A 413 13.20 1.17 9.93
CA THR A 413 12.19 1.24 8.84
C THR A 413 12.68 0.50 7.60
N VAL A 414 11.74 -0.13 6.89
CA VAL A 414 12.05 -1.08 5.82
C VAL A 414 12.29 -0.44 4.46
N VAL A 415 11.84 0.80 4.24
CA VAL A 415 11.96 1.48 2.95
C VAL A 415 13.14 2.45 2.98
N HIS A 416 13.90 2.48 1.88
CA HIS A 416 14.94 3.46 1.61
C HIS A 416 14.45 4.49 0.58
N PRO A 417 13.76 5.56 1.01
CA PRO A 417 13.31 6.60 0.09
C PRO A 417 14.47 7.48 -0.38
N GLN A 418 14.46 7.77 -1.67
CA GLN A 418 15.43 8.58 -2.39
C GLN A 418 14.70 9.59 -3.25
N VAL A 419 14.98 10.89 -3.08
CA VAL A 419 14.24 11.99 -3.73
C VAL A 419 15.16 12.76 -4.66
N PHE A 420 14.72 13.02 -5.90
CA PHE A 420 15.43 13.91 -6.82
C PHE A 420 15.13 15.37 -6.49
N SER A 421 16.16 16.14 -6.17
CA SER A 421 16.02 17.56 -5.78
C SER A 421 15.83 18.52 -6.96
N GLU A 422 16.19 18.10 -8.16
CA GLU A 422 16.18 18.95 -9.36
C GLU A 422 15.63 18.19 -10.55
N GLN A 423 14.98 18.92 -11.47
CA GLN A 423 14.42 18.35 -12.68
C GLN A 423 15.50 17.68 -13.53
N GLY A 424 15.29 16.40 -13.86
CA GLY A 424 16.22 15.62 -14.68
C GLY A 424 17.50 15.17 -13.97
N SER A 425 17.64 15.43 -12.66
CA SER A 425 18.79 14.94 -11.90
C SER A 425 18.90 13.41 -11.95
N SER A 426 20.13 12.92 -12.05
CA SER A 426 20.49 11.50 -11.96
C SER A 426 20.87 11.07 -10.55
N SER A 427 20.97 12.01 -9.61
CA SER A 427 21.52 11.80 -8.27
C SER A 427 20.46 12.18 -7.22
N PRO A 428 19.75 11.20 -6.63
CA PRO A 428 18.78 11.49 -5.59
C PRO A 428 19.48 11.67 -4.24
N ARG A 429 18.85 12.44 -3.35
CA ARG A 429 19.23 12.49 -1.94
C ARG A 429 18.46 11.44 -1.14
N HIS A 430 19.01 11.03 -0.01
CA HIS A 430 18.23 10.34 1.01
C HIS A 430 17.18 11.29 1.59
N ALA A 431 15.97 10.79 1.80
CA ALA A 431 14.91 11.49 2.52
C ALA A 431 14.59 10.72 3.81
N PRO A 432 14.31 11.39 4.93
CA PRO A 432 13.80 10.69 6.11
C PRO A 432 12.39 10.17 5.82
N THR A 433 12.00 9.07 6.46
CA THR A 433 10.66 8.47 6.26
C THR A 433 9.54 9.45 6.60
N SER A 434 9.75 10.29 7.62
CA SER A 434 8.80 11.33 8.04
C SER A 434 8.49 12.37 6.97
N GLU A 435 9.41 12.63 6.04
CA GLU A 435 9.17 13.55 4.92
C GLU A 435 8.08 13.04 3.97
N LEU A 436 7.99 11.72 3.81
CA LEU A 436 7.14 11.07 2.80
C LEU A 436 6.01 10.22 3.41
N TYR A 437 5.88 10.19 4.72
CA TYR A 437 4.84 9.44 5.43
C TYR A 437 3.45 9.99 5.09
N ASP A 438 2.50 9.11 4.77
CA ASP A 438 1.17 9.44 4.25
C ASP A 438 1.20 10.31 2.98
N ILE A 439 2.33 10.38 2.27
CA ILE A 439 2.50 11.05 0.96
C ILE A 439 2.91 10.02 -0.09
N CYS A 440 4.04 9.36 0.11
CA CYS A 440 4.54 8.27 -0.74
C CYS A 440 4.76 6.97 0.06
N LEU A 441 4.65 7.00 1.39
CA LEU A 441 4.90 5.85 2.26
C LEU A 441 3.71 5.63 3.19
N VAL A 442 3.22 4.39 3.26
CA VAL A 442 2.07 3.99 4.09
C VAL A 442 2.47 2.82 4.97
N GLN A 443 2.41 3.00 6.29
CA GLN A 443 2.48 1.88 7.23
C GLN A 443 1.13 1.14 7.24
N THR A 444 1.16 -0.17 6.95
CA THR A 444 -0.05 -0.98 6.97
C THR A 444 -0.53 -1.26 8.40
N ASP A 445 -1.82 -1.02 8.65
CA ASP A 445 -2.56 -1.55 9.77
C ASP A 445 -3.29 -2.82 9.33
N LEU A 446 -2.74 -3.98 9.69
CA LEU A 446 -3.28 -5.27 9.29
C LEU A 446 -4.68 -5.51 9.87
N LEU A 447 -5.00 -4.99 11.06
CA LEU A 447 -6.33 -5.15 11.65
C LEU A 447 -7.37 -4.40 10.85
N GLU A 448 -7.09 -3.13 10.50
CA GLU A 448 -7.98 -2.35 9.63
C GLU A 448 -8.07 -2.95 8.23
N ALA A 449 -6.95 -3.38 7.64
CA ALA A 449 -6.93 -3.99 6.30
C ALA A 449 -7.74 -5.30 6.23
N ILE A 450 -7.83 -6.05 7.34
CA ILE A 450 -8.70 -7.22 7.46
C ILE A 450 -10.17 -6.82 7.65
N ALA A 451 -10.42 -5.78 8.46
CA ALA A 451 -11.78 -5.41 8.87
C ALA A 451 -12.53 -4.53 7.86
N ASP A 452 -11.82 -3.85 6.96
CA ASP A 452 -12.38 -2.84 6.08
C ASP A 452 -11.85 -3.02 4.65
N GLU A 453 -12.74 -3.38 3.72
CA GLU A 453 -12.39 -3.60 2.32
C GLU A 453 -11.91 -2.33 1.60
N ASP A 454 -12.28 -1.14 2.07
CA ASP A 454 -11.85 0.12 1.47
C ASP A 454 -10.56 0.69 2.11
N TYR A 455 -9.89 -0.06 3.00
CA TYR A 455 -8.68 0.38 3.72
C TYR A 455 -7.61 0.95 2.78
N PHE A 456 -7.12 0.16 1.82
CA PHE A 456 -6.05 0.62 0.92
C PHE A 456 -6.50 1.76 0.00
N LEU A 457 -7.80 1.83 -0.34
CA LEU A 457 -8.35 2.94 -1.12
C LEU A 457 -8.25 4.25 -0.33
N ARG A 458 -8.56 4.23 0.97
CA ARG A 458 -8.38 5.39 1.84
C ARG A 458 -6.92 5.80 1.98
N CYS A 459 -6.01 4.83 2.12
CA CYS A 459 -4.56 5.11 2.15
C CYS A 459 -4.10 5.83 0.88
N VAL A 460 -4.46 5.31 -0.30
CA VAL A 460 -4.11 5.92 -1.60
C VAL A 460 -4.70 7.34 -1.70
N ARG A 461 -5.97 7.55 -1.36
CA ARG A 461 -6.59 8.88 -1.41
C ARG A 461 -5.90 9.88 -0.49
N ARG A 462 -5.54 9.46 0.73
CA ARG A 462 -4.77 10.29 1.67
C ARG A 462 -3.41 10.67 1.08
N CYS A 463 -2.70 9.72 0.49
CA CYS A 463 -1.44 9.98 -0.20
C CYS A 463 -1.60 11.02 -1.30
N GLU A 464 -2.61 10.88 -2.17
CA GLU A 464 -2.85 11.84 -3.26
C GLU A 464 -3.12 13.25 -2.73
N GLU A 465 -4.01 13.37 -1.73
CA GLU A 465 -4.36 14.66 -1.10
C GLU A 465 -3.14 15.34 -0.45
N ASN A 466 -2.27 14.56 0.18
CA ASN A 466 -1.06 15.07 0.82
C ASN A 466 0.05 15.37 -0.21
N TYR A 467 0.11 14.63 -1.31
CA TYR A 467 1.14 14.84 -2.32
C TYR A 467 1.00 16.17 -3.03
N ASP A 468 -0.23 16.61 -3.35
CA ASP A 468 -0.44 17.94 -3.92
C ASP A 468 0.04 19.07 -2.97
N ARG A 469 -0.09 18.89 -1.65
CA ARG A 469 0.44 19.85 -0.66
C ARG A 469 1.97 19.81 -0.59
N TYR A 470 2.55 18.61 -0.61
CA TYR A 470 3.99 18.41 -0.62
C TYR A 470 4.63 19.12 -1.83
N LEU A 471 4.07 18.94 -3.02
CA LEU A 471 4.57 19.58 -4.26
C LEU A 471 4.48 21.10 -4.21
N ALA A 472 3.38 21.66 -3.70
CA ALA A 472 3.20 23.10 -3.56
C ALA A 472 4.20 23.74 -2.58
N CYS A 473 4.71 22.98 -1.60
CA CYS A 473 5.78 23.44 -0.73
C CYS A 473 7.14 23.40 -1.44
N THR A 474 7.44 22.32 -2.17
CA THR A 474 8.71 22.19 -2.89
C THR A 474 8.90 23.23 -4.00
N GLU A 475 7.81 23.69 -4.64
CA GLU A 475 7.87 24.76 -5.64
C GLU A 475 8.24 26.13 -5.03
N LYS A 476 7.87 26.39 -3.77
CA LYS A 476 8.14 27.67 -3.08
C LYS A 476 9.58 27.80 -2.59
N ASP A 477 10.23 26.68 -2.30
CA ASP A 477 11.61 26.64 -1.80
C ASP A 477 12.66 26.74 -2.92
N THR A 478 12.23 26.83 -4.19
CA THR A 478 13.12 27.13 -5.31
C THR A 478 13.31 28.66 -5.38
N PRO A 479 14.50 29.23 -5.08
CA PRO A 479 14.70 30.67 -5.18
C PRO A 479 14.49 31.07 -6.64
N GLY A 480 13.45 31.85 -6.90
CA GLY A 480 13.26 32.47 -8.20
C GLY A 480 14.49 33.29 -8.51
N GLN A 481 15.20 32.96 -9.60
CA GLN A 481 16.11 33.89 -10.23
C GLN A 481 15.29 35.07 -10.75
N GLN A 482 14.99 36.02 -9.86
CA GLN A 482 14.51 37.33 -10.25
C GLN A 482 15.75 38.22 -10.40
N TRP A 483 16.32 38.15 -11.60
CA TRP A 483 17.33 39.08 -12.05
C TRP A 483 16.60 40.35 -12.51
N ASP A 484 16.25 41.21 -11.55
CA ASP A 484 15.83 42.57 -11.87
C ASP A 484 17.11 43.39 -12.08
N GLY A 485 17.57 43.41 -13.33
CA GLY A 485 18.59 44.35 -13.78
C GLY A 485 17.99 45.75 -13.86
N GLN A 486 18.58 46.69 -13.13
CA GLN A 486 18.62 48.11 -13.46
C GLN A 486 20.05 48.62 -13.31
#